data_AF-A0A8T5NWP8-F1
#
_entry.id   AF-A0A8T5NWP8-F1
#
_cell.length_a   1.000
_cell.length_b   1.000
_cell.length_c   1.000
_cell.angle_alpha   90.00
_cell.angle_beta   90.00
_cell.angle_gamma   90.00
#
_symmetry.space_group_name_H-M   'P 1'
#
loop_
_entity.id
_entity.type
_entity.pdbx_description
1 polymer ?
#
loop_
_entity_poly.entity_id
_entity_poly.type
_entity_poly.pdbx_seq_one_letter_code
_entity_poly.pdbx_strand_id
1 'polypeptide(L)' 'MLDKNRIKEAEDNVKSYLEEGLLKKAAADKHVMDILIRNAKESLRVAQEAHQKNLSELWVIVCSYYAMFYYANAV' A
#
# COMPACT_ATOMS: atom_id res chain seq x y z
N MET A 1 -13.08 -12.95 7.69
CA MET A 1 -12.11 -12.32 8.60
C MET A 1 -11.23 -13.41 9.20
N LEU A 2 -9.98 -13.11 9.51
CA LEU A 2 -9.06 -14.06 10.15
C LEU A 2 -9.51 -14.34 11.60
N ASP A 3 -9.32 -15.59 12.06
CA ASP A 3 -9.57 -15.98 13.45
C ASP A 3 -8.53 -15.32 14.39
N LYS A 4 -8.92 -15.05 15.63
CA LYS A 4 -8.08 -14.39 16.64
C LYS A 4 -6.77 -15.12 16.89
N ASN A 5 -6.79 -16.46 16.86
CA ASN A 5 -5.59 -17.27 17.02
C ASN A 5 -4.60 -17.04 15.88
N ARG A 6 -5.10 -16.94 14.64
CA ARG A 6 -4.28 -16.67 13.46
C ARG A 6 -3.71 -15.25 13.44
N ILE A 7 -4.44 -14.27 13.98
CA ILE A 7 -3.94 -12.91 14.14
C ILE A 7 -2.77 -12.91 15.13
N LYS A 8 -2.95 -13.53 16.29
CA LYS A 8 -1.91 -13.61 17.32
C LYS A 8 -0.65 -14.33 16.83
N GLU A 9 -0.83 -15.45 16.13
CA GLU A 9 0.29 -16.20 15.52
C GLU A 9 1.08 -15.32 14.53
N ALA A 10 0.39 -14.53 13.70
CA ALA A 10 1.05 -13.62 12.78
C ALA A 10 1.83 -12.52 13.50
N GLU A 11 1.28 -11.96 14.59
CA GLU A 11 1.95 -10.95 15.42
C GLU A 11 3.21 -11.52 16.08
N ASP A 12 3.11 -12.71 16.69
CA ASP A 12 4.22 -13.39 17.35
C ASP A 12 5.34 -13.73 16.34
N ASN A 13 4.98 -14.20 15.14
CA ASN A 13 5.94 -14.49 14.07
C ASN A 13 6.69 -13.23 13.61
N VAL A 14 5.98 -12.12 13.34
CA VAL A 14 6.62 -10.86 12.93
C VAL A 14 7.60 -10.38 14.01
N LYS A 15 7.23 -10.52 15.29
CA LYS A 15 8.10 -10.16 16.40
C LYS A 15 9.37 -11.02 16.44
N SER A 16 9.26 -12.34 16.38
CA SER A 16 10.42 -13.25 16.33
C SER A 16 11.32 -12.92 15.13
N TYR A 17 10.75 -12.67 13.95
CA TYR A 17 11.54 -12.31 12.77
C TYR A 17 12.31 -10.99 12.94
N LEU A 18 11.76 -10.01 13.65
CA LEU A 18 12.45 -8.77 13.98
C LEU A 18 13.59 -9.01 14.99
N GLU A 19 13.35 -9.85 16.01
CA GLU A 19 14.34 -10.20 17.05
C GLU A 19 15.51 -11.01 16.46
N GLU A 20 15.22 -11.94 15.56
CA GLU A 20 16.20 -12.77 14.86
C GLU A 20 16.89 -12.04 13.68
N GLY A 21 16.41 -10.83 13.34
CA GLY A 21 16.93 -10.03 12.23
C GLY A 21 16.59 -10.57 10.83
N LEU A 22 15.67 -11.54 10.75
CA LEU A 22 15.08 -12.06 9.51
C LEU A 22 14.20 -10.99 8.83
N LEU A 23 13.54 -10.15 9.62
CA LEU A 23 12.93 -8.89 9.20
C LEU A 23 13.74 -7.72 9.76
N LYS A 24 13.88 -6.68 8.96
CA LYS A 24 14.50 -5.42 9.38
C LYS A 24 13.58 -4.27 9.01
N LYS A 25 13.47 -3.28 9.90
CA LYS A 25 12.86 -2.01 9.55
C LYS A 25 13.77 -1.34 8.51
N ALA A 26 13.25 -1.16 7.30
CA ALA A 26 13.96 -0.38 6.30
C ALA A 26 14.08 1.06 6.82
N ALA A 27 15.26 1.65 6.63
CA ALA A 27 15.40 3.09 6.80
C ALA A 27 14.51 3.78 5.75
N ALA A 28 13.99 4.95 6.08
CA ALA A 28 13.25 5.77 5.13
C ALA A 28 14.16 6.07 3.92
N ASP A 29 13.85 5.45 2.78
CA ASP A 29 14.56 5.67 1.53
C ASP A 29 13.80 6.71 0.73
N LYS A 30 14.45 7.87 0.52
CA LYS A 30 13.86 8.98 -0.22
C LYS A 30 13.46 8.59 -1.65
N HIS A 31 14.25 7.76 -2.33
CA HIS A 31 13.93 7.30 -3.68
C HIS A 31 12.68 6.42 -3.69
N VAL A 32 12.54 5.54 -2.70
CA VAL A 32 11.32 4.72 -2.54
C VAL A 32 10.11 5.61 -2.25
N MET A 33 10.25 6.59 -1.35
CA MET A 33 9.18 7.55 -1.04
C MET A 33 8.75 8.35 -2.28
N ASP A 34 9.71 8.83 -3.06
CA ASP A 34 9.44 9.57 -4.30
C ASP A 34 8.70 8.70 -5.32
N ILE A 35 9.04 7.42 -5.45
CA ILE A 35 8.33 6.46 -6.30
C ILE A 35 6.88 6.27 -5.82
N LEU A 36 6.67 6.07 -4.52
CA LEU A 36 5.33 5.88 -3.95
C LEU A 36 4.46 7.12 -4.18
N ILE A 37 4.97 8.32 -3.89
CA ILE A 37 4.25 9.57 -4.12
C ILE A 37 3.92 9.76 -5.61
N ARG A 38 4.87 9.47 -6.50
CA ARG A 38 4.63 9.53 -7.95
C ARG A 38 3.53 8.58 -8.39
N ASN A 39 3.59 7.32 -7.96
CA ASN A 39 2.60 6.31 -8.31
C ASN A 39 1.22 6.63 -7.73
N ALA A 40 1.16 7.24 -6.54
CA ALA A 40 -0.08 7.71 -5.94
C ALA A 40 -0.75 8.79 -6.80
N LYS A 41 0.03 9.78 -7.25
CA LYS A 41 -0.43 10.86 -8.14
C LYS A 41 -0.91 10.32 -9.49
N GLU A 42 -0.14 9.42 -10.11
CA GLU A 42 -0.54 8.82 -11.38
C GLU A 42 -1.81 7.97 -11.25
N SER A 43 -1.93 7.18 -10.19
CA SER A 43 -3.14 6.36 -9.94
C SER A 43 -4.38 7.24 -9.78
N LEU A 44 -4.26 8.36 -9.05
CA LEU A 44 -5.36 9.31 -8.88
C LEU A 44 -5.73 10.00 -10.19
N ARG A 45 -4.73 10.42 -11.00
CA ARG A 45 -4.96 11.00 -12.33
C ARG A 45 -5.70 10.05 -13.25
N VAL A 46 -5.28 8.78 -13.28
CA VAL A 46 -5.94 7.74 -14.10
C VAL A 46 -7.38 7.49 -13.63
N ALA A 47 -7.62 7.42 -12.31
CA ALA A 47 -8.97 7.29 -11.77
C ALA A 47 -9.87 8.45 -12.22
N GLN A 48 -9.36 9.68 -12.16
CA GLN A 48 -10.08 10.87 -12.59
C GLN A 48 -10.37 10.85 -14.10
N GLU A 49 -9.39 10.50 -14.93
CA GLU A 49 -9.60 10.37 -16.38
C GLU A 49 -10.61 9.27 -16.73
N ALA A 50 -10.53 8.11 -16.06
CA ALA A 50 -11.46 7.00 -16.26
C ALA A 50 -12.89 7.39 -15.89
N HIS A 51 -13.07 8.15 -14.81
CA HIS A 51 -14.37 8.65 -14.38
C HIS A 51 -14.91 9.71 -15.36
N GLN A 52 -14.12 10.73 -15.68
CA GLN A 52 -14.53 11.82 -16.58
C GLN A 52 -14.92 11.33 -17.98
N LYS A 53 -14.25 10.29 -18.47
CA LYS A 53 -14.53 9.69 -19.78
C LYS A 53 -15.55 8.54 -19.73
N ASN A 54 -16.16 8.27 -18.57
CA ASN A 54 -17.11 7.18 -18.35
C ASN A 54 -16.60 5.81 -18.86
N LEU A 55 -15.30 5.52 -18.66
CA LEU A 55 -14.68 4.32 -19.24
C LEU A 55 -15.00 3.05 -18.45
N SER A 56 -14.89 3.09 -17.12
CA SER A 56 -15.14 1.95 -16.25
C SER A 56 -15.15 2.35 -14.77
N GLU A 57 -16.29 2.20 -14.10
CA GLU A 57 -16.40 2.45 -12.66
C GLU A 57 -15.55 1.50 -11.82
N LEU A 58 -15.37 0.25 -12.27
CA LEU A 58 -14.48 -0.70 -11.58
C LEU A 58 -13.04 -0.19 -11.56
N TRP A 59 -12.54 0.32 -12.69
CA TRP A 59 -11.18 0.86 -12.76
C TRP A 59 -11.03 2.18 -11.99
N VAL A 60 -12.07 3.01 -11.91
CA VAL A 60 -12.08 4.18 -11.02
C VAL A 60 -11.83 3.75 -9.58
N ILE A 61 -12.55 2.73 -9.09
CA ILE A 61 -12.38 2.21 -7.72
C ILE A 61 -10.99 1.62 -7.50
N VAL A 62 -10.52 0.77 -8.43
CA VAL A 62 -9.19 0.12 -8.33
C VAL A 62 -8.06 1.16 -8.30
N CYS A 63 -8.07 2.13 -9.21
CA CYS A 63 -7.04 3.17 -9.27
C CYS A 63 -7.10 4.09 -8.03
N SER A 64 -8.29 4.40 -7.53
CA SER A 64 -8.46 5.19 -6.30
C SER A 64 -7.93 4.45 -5.06
N TYR A 65 -8.18 3.14 -4.96
CA TYR A 65 -7.62 2.29 -3.91
C TYR A 65 -6.09 2.29 -3.94
N TYR A 66 -5.49 2.10 -5.11
CA TYR A 66 -4.03 2.10 -5.22
C TYR A 66 -3.41 3.48 -4.95
N ALA A 67 -4.09 4.58 -5.30
CA ALA A 67 -3.64 5.91 -4.91
C ALA A 67 -3.51 6.04 -3.39
N MET A 68 -4.53 5.61 -2.65
CA MET A 68 -4.49 5.60 -1.17
C MET A 68 -3.43 4.65 -0.62
N PHE A 69 -3.31 3.45 -1.17
CA PHE A 69 -2.28 2.49 -0.79
C PHE A 69 -0.88 3.10 -0.90
N TYR A 70 -0.56 3.74 -2.03
CA TYR A 70 0.76 4.34 -2.22
C TYR A 70 1.00 5.52 -1.29
N TYR A 71 0.02 6.40 -1.06
CA TYR A 71 0.16 7.48 -0.08
C TYR A 71 0.36 6.96 1.34
N ALA A 72 -0.40 5.94 1.76
CA ALA A 72 -0.29 5.36 3.10
C ALA A 72 1.07 4.68 3.35
N ASN A 73 1.73 4.19 2.29
CA ASN A 73 3.07 3.61 2.39
C ASN A 73 4.20 4.64 2.25
N ALA A 74 3.88 5.90 1.91
CA ALA A 74 4.86 6.98 1.75
C ALA A 74 5.01 7.85 3.02
N VAL A 75 4.76 7.27 4.20
CA VAL A 75 4.74 7.95 5.52
C VAL A 75 5.72 7.30 6.48
#